data_AF-A0A2J5P6H2-F1
#
_entry.id   AF-A0A2J5P6H2-F1
#
_cell.length_a   1.000
_cell.length_b   1.000
_cell.length_c   1.000
_cell.angle_alpha   90.00
_cell.angle_beta   90.00
_cell.angle_gamma   90.00
#
_symmetry.space_group_name_H-M   'P 1'
#
loop_
_entity.id
_entity.type
_entity.pdbx_description
1 polymer ?
#
loop_
_entity_poly.entity_id
_entity_poly.type
_entity_poly.pdbx_seq_one_letter_code
_entity_poly.pdbx_strand_id
1 'polypeptide(L)'
;MAFFTIEKRLRSDGTARYRCTVAVKQNGKYVHRENKTFSKNTLAKSWGAKRVAYIEEHGLPEPEKEMKEISVITVGDLLTQYENHPNITLGASKRSSLRTLGRSFLAEIKLTDLTAKHIIEHCQTRKAQGLAPSTISQDVSYLSVALEAAKPLFGAPANLNELSDAKVWLRNMG
;
A
#
# COMPACT_ATOMS: atom_id res chain seq x y z
N MET A 1 -14.99 -22.33 -17.16
CA MET A 1 -15.91 -21.16 -17.12
C MET A 1 -16.15 -20.75 -15.69
N ALA A 2 -16.22 -19.44 -15.44
CA ALA A 2 -16.54 -18.91 -14.12
C ALA A 2 -18.06 -18.93 -13.91
N PHE A 3 -18.50 -19.17 -12.68
CA PHE A 3 -19.92 -19.15 -12.33
C PHE A 3 -20.10 -18.67 -10.89
N PHE A 4 -21.32 -18.24 -10.55
CA PHE A 4 -21.65 -17.87 -9.18
C PHE A 4 -22.90 -18.61 -8.69
N THR A 5 -22.94 -18.89 -7.39
CA THR A 5 -24.10 -19.44 -6.68
C THR A 5 -24.45 -18.55 -5.50
N ILE A 6 -25.72 -18.52 -5.09
CA ILE A 6 -26.19 -17.74 -3.93
C ILE A 6 -26.95 -18.65 -2.99
N GLU A 7 -26.51 -18.70 -1.74
CA GLU A 7 -27.18 -19.42 -0.65
C GLU A 7 -27.86 -18.43 0.29
N LYS A 8 -29.15 -18.61 0.55
CA LYS A 8 -29.87 -17.90 1.61
C LYS A 8 -29.63 -18.62 2.93
N ARG A 9 -29.17 -17.89 3.94
CA ARG A 9 -28.95 -18.38 5.31
C ARG A 9 -29.67 -17.48 6.29
N LEU A 10 -30.30 -18.07 7.30
CA LEU A 10 -30.89 -17.33 8.41
C LEU A 10 -29.89 -17.27 9.56
N ARG A 11 -29.83 -16.13 10.24
CA ARG A 11 -29.11 -16.00 11.51
C ARG A 11 -29.99 -16.45 12.67
N SER A 12 -29.39 -16.55 13.86
CA SER A 12 -30.10 -16.82 15.11
C SER A 12 -31.22 -15.81 15.40
N ASP A 13 -31.07 -14.57 14.92
CA ASP A 13 -32.05 -13.48 15.03
C ASP A 13 -33.15 -13.51 13.92
N GLY A 14 -33.17 -14.53 13.06
CA GLY A 14 -34.12 -14.64 11.94
C GLY A 14 -33.79 -13.77 10.72
N THR A 15 -32.74 -12.93 10.77
CA THR A 15 -32.37 -12.09 9.64
C THR A 15 -31.74 -12.92 8.50
N ALA A 16 -32.19 -12.68 7.28
CA ALA A 16 -31.65 -13.35 6.10
C ALA A 16 -30.31 -12.75 5.66
N ARG A 17 -29.34 -13.61 5.37
CA ARG A 17 -28.07 -13.30 4.72
C ARG A 17 -27.92 -14.14 3.46
N TYR A 18 -27.32 -13.53 2.44
CA TYR A 18 -27.13 -14.14 1.13
C TYR A 18 -25.64 -14.30 0.90
N ARG A 19 -25.14 -15.53 0.99
CA ARG A 19 -23.75 -15.86 0.67
C ARG A 19 -23.66 -16.13 -0.82
N CYS A 20 -22.98 -15.26 -1.55
CA CYS A 20 -22.61 -15.51 -2.93
C CYS A 20 -21.24 -16.20 -2.98
N THR A 21 -21.14 -17.29 -3.74
CA THR A 21 -19.88 -17.99 -4.03
C THR A 21 -19.59 -17.82 -5.51
N VAL A 22 -18.39 -17.35 -5.87
CA VAL A 22 -17.90 -17.31 -7.26
C VAL A 22 -16.85 -18.39 -7.41
N ALA A 23 -16.92 -19.22 -8.45
CA ALA A 23 -16.01 -20.34 -8.63
C ALA A 23 -15.65 -20.54 -10.09
N VAL A 24 -14.45 -21.08 -10.33
CA VAL A 24 -13.98 -21.48 -11.66
C VAL A 24 -13.63 -22.94 -11.65
N LYS A 25 -14.18 -23.68 -12.62
CA LYS A 25 -13.83 -25.07 -12.89
C LYS A 25 -13.04 -25.17 -14.19
N GLN A 26 -11.94 -25.92 -14.15
CA GLN A 26 -11.20 -26.39 -15.31
C GLN A 26 -10.99 -27.90 -15.14
N ASN A 27 -11.25 -28.69 -16.18
CA ASN A 27 -11.09 -30.14 -16.19
C ASN A 27 -11.77 -30.85 -14.99
N GLY A 28 -12.99 -30.41 -14.64
CA GLY A 28 -13.77 -31.00 -13.54
C GLY A 28 -13.29 -30.64 -12.13
N LYS A 29 -12.16 -29.95 -11.98
CA LYS A 29 -11.61 -29.51 -10.69
C LYS A 29 -11.86 -28.02 -10.46
N TYR A 30 -12.13 -27.65 -9.21
CA TYR A 30 -12.19 -26.24 -8.81
C TYR A 30 -10.77 -25.66 -8.79
N VAL A 31 -10.53 -24.64 -9.60
CA VAL A 31 -9.24 -23.93 -9.66
C VAL A 31 -9.27 -22.66 -8.81
N HIS A 32 -10.45 -22.07 -8.63
CA HIS A 32 -10.62 -20.85 -7.86
C HIS A 32 -12.01 -20.80 -7.21
N ARG A 33 -12.10 -20.26 -5.99
CA ARG A 33 -13.36 -20.11 -5.26
C ARG A 33 -13.29 -18.93 -4.28
N GLU A 34 -14.19 -17.97 -4.46
CA GLU A 34 -14.40 -16.81 -3.59
C GLU A 34 -15.80 -16.84 -2.98
N ASN A 35 -15.96 -16.25 -1.79
CA ASN A 35 -17.28 -16.08 -1.19
C ASN A 35 -17.44 -14.70 -0.53
N LYS A 36 -18.63 -14.12 -0.68
CA LYS A 36 -18.99 -12.84 -0.05
C LYS A 36 -20.45 -12.86 0.39
N THR A 37 -20.72 -12.33 1.58
CA THR A 37 -22.06 -12.38 2.19
C THR A 37 -22.70 -11.00 2.20
N PHE A 38 -23.96 -10.92 1.80
CA PHE A 38 -24.73 -9.68 1.67
C PHE A 38 -26.01 -9.74 2.49
N SER A 39 -26.56 -8.56 2.82
CA SER A 39 -27.88 -8.43 3.45
C SER A 39 -29.04 -8.62 2.46
N LYS A 40 -28.84 -8.29 1.18
CA LYS A 40 -29.87 -8.37 0.13
C LYS A 40 -29.45 -9.34 -0.97
N ASN A 41 -30.41 -10.10 -1.51
CA ASN A 41 -30.18 -11.03 -2.62
C ASN A 41 -29.70 -10.29 -3.88
N THR A 42 -30.30 -9.13 -4.17
CA THR A 42 -29.94 -8.30 -5.33
C THR A 42 -28.47 -7.88 -5.32
N LEU A 43 -27.93 -7.51 -4.16
CA LEU A 43 -26.51 -7.18 -3.98
C LEU A 43 -25.61 -8.40 -4.22
N ALA A 44 -26.00 -9.57 -3.68
CA ALA A 44 -25.29 -10.82 -3.92
C ALA A 44 -25.24 -11.18 -5.41
N LYS A 45 -26.36 -11.04 -6.12
CA LYS A 45 -26.46 -11.30 -7.57
C LYS A 45 -25.62 -10.33 -8.39
N SER A 46 -25.70 -9.04 -8.10
CA SER A 46 -24.90 -8.03 -8.81
C SER A 46 -23.40 -8.25 -8.60
N TRP A 47 -22.97 -8.55 -7.37
CA TRP A 47 -21.58 -8.85 -7.09
C TRP A 47 -21.09 -10.12 -7.78
N GLY A 48 -21.86 -11.21 -7.72
CA GLY A 48 -21.52 -12.47 -8.39
C GLY A 48 -21.38 -12.32 -9.91
N ALA A 49 -22.33 -11.62 -10.54
CA ALA A 49 -22.29 -11.35 -11.98
C ALA A 49 -21.08 -10.48 -12.37
N LYS A 50 -20.80 -9.40 -11.63
CA LYS A 50 -19.64 -8.54 -11.86
C LYS A 50 -18.32 -9.31 -11.70
N ARG A 51 -18.21 -10.17 -10.69
CA ARG A 51 -16.97 -10.92 -10.44
C ARG A 51 -16.76 -12.04 -11.46
N VAL A 52 -17.82 -12.70 -11.91
CA VAL A 52 -17.73 -13.66 -13.04
C VAL A 52 -17.26 -12.94 -14.30
N ALA A 53 -17.89 -11.83 -14.68
CA ALA A 53 -17.47 -11.05 -15.86
C ALA A 53 -16.01 -10.59 -15.75
N TYR A 54 -15.59 -10.12 -14.57
CA TYR A 54 -14.20 -9.74 -14.32
C TYR A 54 -13.23 -10.91 -14.54
N ILE A 55 -13.55 -12.10 -14.02
CA ILE A 55 -12.71 -13.29 -14.16
C ILE A 55 -12.66 -13.77 -15.62
N GLU A 56 -13.75 -13.62 -16.36
CA GLU A 56 -13.79 -13.98 -17.79
C GLU A 56 -13.00 -12.99 -18.66
N GLU A 57 -13.01 -11.71 -18.31
CA GLU A 57 -12.30 -10.65 -19.05
C GLU A 57 -10.80 -10.59 -18.68
N HIS A 58 -10.46 -10.74 -17.40
CA HIS A 58 -9.11 -10.50 -16.87
C HIS A 58 -8.38 -11.78 -16.43
N GLY A 59 -9.06 -12.93 -16.41
CA GLY A 59 -8.51 -14.20 -15.92
C GLY A 59 -8.69 -14.41 -14.41
N LEU A 60 -8.11 -15.52 -13.91
CA LEU A 60 -8.20 -15.85 -12.48
C LEU A 60 -7.42 -14.84 -11.63
N PRO A 61 -8.02 -14.28 -10.57
CA PRO A 61 -7.26 -13.57 -9.56
C PRO A 61 -6.31 -14.59 -8.91
N GLU A 62 -5.02 -14.43 -9.13
CA GLU A 62 -4.02 -15.20 -8.41
C GLU A 62 -4.11 -14.76 -6.94
N PRO A 63 -4.47 -15.66 -5.99
CA PRO A 63 -4.53 -15.30 -4.57
C PRO A 63 -3.16 -14.85 -4.06
N GLU A 64 -2.10 -15.23 -4.77
CA GLU A 64 -0.76 -14.75 -4.53
C GLU A 64 -0.53 -13.33 -5.04
N LYS A 65 -1.18 -12.83 -6.10
CA LYS A 65 -0.96 -11.45 -6.59
C LYS A 65 -1.70 -10.40 -5.77
N GLU A 66 -2.92 -10.69 -5.31
CA GLU A 66 -3.63 -9.76 -4.42
C GLU A 66 -2.97 -9.65 -3.01
N MET A 67 -2.18 -10.64 -2.59
CA MET A 67 -1.35 -10.58 -1.37
C MET A 67 0.15 -10.27 -1.61
N LYS A 68 0.72 -10.52 -2.80
CA LYS A 68 2.12 -10.21 -3.16
C LYS A 68 2.32 -8.78 -3.67
N GLU A 69 1.26 -8.05 -4.05
CA GLU A 69 1.37 -6.67 -4.54
C GLU A 69 0.98 -5.59 -3.52
N ILE A 70 0.91 -5.92 -2.23
CA ILE A 70 1.62 -5.05 -1.28
C ILE A 70 3.03 -5.62 -1.29
N SER A 71 3.76 -5.35 -2.37
CA SER A 71 5.18 -5.54 -2.41
C SER A 71 5.69 -4.91 -1.12
N VAL A 72 6.47 -5.68 -0.37
CA VAL A 72 7.11 -5.25 0.87
C VAL A 72 8.17 -4.23 0.46
N ILE A 73 7.71 -3.09 -0.01
CA ILE A 73 8.51 -1.99 -0.52
C ILE A 73 9.10 -1.38 0.73
N THR A 74 10.43 -1.37 0.76
CA THR A 74 11.17 -0.62 1.74
C THR A 74 11.17 0.86 1.37
N VAL A 75 11.52 1.73 2.31
CA VAL A 75 11.76 3.14 1.99
C VAL A 75 12.84 3.25 0.92
N GLY A 76 13.89 2.42 0.95
CA GLY A 76 14.96 2.42 -0.05
C GLY A 76 14.46 2.10 -1.45
N ASP A 77 13.59 1.09 -1.57
CA ASP A 77 12.95 0.72 -2.84
C ASP A 77 12.09 1.87 -3.36
N LEU A 78 11.28 2.49 -2.50
CA LEU A 78 10.46 3.63 -2.86
C LEU A 78 11.31 4.80 -3.37
N LEU A 79 12.38 5.16 -2.67
CA LEU A 79 13.26 6.26 -3.05
C LEU A 79 13.92 6.00 -4.41
N THR A 80 14.33 4.75 -4.65
CA THR A 80 14.94 4.33 -5.92
C THR A 80 13.92 4.37 -7.06
N GLN A 81 12.70 3.86 -6.83
CA GLN A 81 11.62 3.92 -7.82
C GLN A 81 11.22 5.37 -8.12
N TYR A 82 11.14 6.21 -7.08
CA TYR A 82 10.83 7.63 -7.21
C TYR A 82 11.92 8.40 -7.97
N GLU A 83 13.21 8.11 -7.74
CA GLU A 83 14.32 8.72 -8.47
C GLU A 83 14.34 8.32 -9.96
N ASN A 84 13.98 7.08 -10.27
CA ASN A 84 14.04 6.53 -11.63
C ASN A 84 12.72 6.65 -12.42
N HIS A 85 11.67 7.22 -11.83
CA HIS A 85 10.37 7.32 -12.49
C HIS A 85 10.42 8.29 -13.68
N PRO A 86 10.00 7.87 -14.90
CA PRO A 86 10.19 8.64 -16.13
C PRO A 86 9.49 10.01 -16.13
N ASN A 87 8.38 10.13 -15.40
CA ASN A 87 7.63 11.39 -15.31
C ASN A 87 8.06 12.30 -14.14
N ILE A 88 9.12 11.96 -13.40
CA ILE A 88 9.61 12.73 -12.25
C ILE A 88 10.93 13.39 -12.60
N THR A 89 10.95 14.72 -12.63
CA THR A 89 12.19 15.49 -12.77
C THR A 89 12.68 15.95 -11.40
N LEU A 90 13.91 15.58 -11.03
CA LEU A 90 14.52 15.93 -9.74
C LEU A 90 15.66 16.92 -9.92
N GLY A 91 15.59 18.02 -9.17
CA GLY A 91 16.72 18.93 -9.00
C GLY A 91 17.85 18.30 -8.16
N ALA A 92 19.06 18.85 -8.26
CA ALA A 92 20.26 18.33 -7.63
C ALA A 92 20.13 18.14 -6.11
N SER A 93 19.57 19.13 -5.40
CA SER A 93 19.40 19.07 -3.94
C SER A 93 18.46 17.94 -3.51
N LYS A 94 17.33 17.78 -4.20
CA LYS A 94 16.37 16.72 -3.92
C LYS A 94 16.97 15.34 -4.16
N ARG A 95 17.70 15.16 -5.27
CA ARG A 95 18.40 13.91 -5.57
C ARG A 95 19.44 13.57 -4.49
N SER A 96 20.22 14.57 -4.04
CA SER A 96 21.22 14.38 -2.98
C SER A 96 20.58 13.88 -1.66
N SER A 97 19.48 14.51 -1.24
CA SER A 97 18.75 14.08 -0.04
C SER A 97 18.13 12.69 -0.17
N LEU A 98 17.47 12.37 -1.30
CA LEU A 98 16.90 11.03 -1.51
C LEU A 98 17.98 9.94 -1.46
N ARG A 99 19.15 10.18 -2.06
CA ARG A 99 20.28 9.25 -1.99
C ARG A 99 20.86 9.12 -0.58
N THR A 100 20.88 10.21 0.18
CA THR A 100 21.32 10.21 1.58
C THR A 100 20.36 9.37 2.44
N LEU A 101 19.06 9.56 2.27
CA LEU A 101 18.01 8.77 2.91
C LEU A 101 18.13 7.28 2.52
N GLY A 102 18.36 7.00 1.23
CA GLY A 102 18.54 5.65 0.70
C GLY A 102 19.80 4.92 1.19
N ARG A 103 20.75 5.64 1.80
CA ARG A 103 21.95 5.06 2.45
C ARG A 103 21.83 4.95 3.96
N SER A 104 20.73 5.43 4.54
CA SER A 104 20.49 5.38 5.97
C SER A 104 19.72 4.13 6.35
N PHE A 105 19.65 3.83 7.66
CA PHE A 105 18.87 2.70 8.17
C PHE A 105 17.38 2.77 7.78
N LEU A 106 16.84 3.97 7.48
CA LEU A 106 15.47 4.12 6.99
C LEU A 106 15.24 3.30 5.72
N ALA A 107 16.25 3.17 4.87
CA ALA A 107 16.15 2.47 3.60
C ALA A 107 15.77 1.00 3.75
N GLU A 108 16.09 0.38 4.89
CA GLU A 108 15.80 -1.03 5.18
C GLU A 108 14.40 -1.24 5.78
N ILE A 109 13.72 -0.16 6.18
CA ILE A 109 12.42 -0.21 6.84
C ILE A 109 11.32 -0.34 5.79
N LYS A 110 10.37 -1.25 6.03
CA LYS A 110 9.17 -1.42 5.20
C LYS A 110 8.30 -0.18 5.30
N LEU A 111 7.65 0.24 4.20
CA LEU A 111 6.76 1.40 4.21
C LEU A 111 5.62 1.31 5.24
N THR A 112 5.14 0.09 5.51
CA THR A 112 4.11 -0.19 6.53
C THR A 112 4.60 -0.06 7.96
N ASP A 113 5.91 -0.22 8.17
CA ASP A 113 6.55 -0.26 9.49
C ASP A 113 7.30 1.06 9.79
N LEU A 114 7.29 2.00 8.84
CA LEU A 114 7.88 3.32 9.03
C LEU A 114 7.02 4.11 10.03
N THR A 115 7.67 4.59 11.10
CA THR A 115 7.04 5.35 12.19
C THR A 115 7.75 6.67 12.40
N ALA A 116 7.11 7.60 13.11
CA ALA A 116 7.67 8.88 13.48
C ALA A 116 8.99 8.72 14.24
N LYS A 117 9.10 7.68 15.08
CA LYS A 117 10.32 7.35 15.84
C LYS A 117 11.52 7.12 14.92
N HIS A 118 11.35 6.32 13.87
CA HIS A 118 12.43 6.06 12.90
C HIS A 118 12.88 7.35 12.21
N ILE A 119 11.94 8.21 11.83
CA ILE A 119 12.24 9.49 11.16
C ILE A 119 12.97 10.45 12.13
N ILE A 120 12.52 10.51 13.38
CA ILE A 120 13.16 11.32 14.44
C ILE A 120 14.58 10.83 14.72
N GLU A 121 14.79 9.51 14.81
CA GLU A 121 16.11 8.92 15.02
C GLU A 121 17.07 9.22 13.86
N HIS A 122 16.58 9.20 12.62
CA HIS A 122 17.34 9.70 11.47
C HIS A 122 17.73 11.17 11.65
N CYS A 123 16.79 12.04 12.04
CA CYS A 123 17.08 13.46 12.28
C CYS A 123 18.12 13.67 13.38
N GLN A 124 18.03 12.92 14.48
CA GLN A 124 19.01 12.95 15.58
C GLN A 124 20.39 12.50 15.12
N THR A 125 20.47 11.44 14.32
CA THR A 125 21.73 10.95 13.74
C THR A 125 22.37 12.01 12.86
N ARG A 126 21.58 12.68 12.00
CA ARG A 126 22.04 13.77 11.14
C ARG A 126 22.51 14.98 11.96
N LYS A 127 21.81 15.32 13.05
CA LYS A 127 22.24 16.38 13.98
C LYS A 127 23.56 16.03 14.65
N ALA A 128 23.74 14.78 15.09
CA ALA A 128 24.99 14.30 15.70
C ALA A 128 26.17 14.32 14.70
N GLN A 129 25.91 14.17 13.40
CA GLN A 129 26.89 14.34 12.32
C GLN A 129 27.24 15.83 12.04
N GLY A 130 26.65 16.79 12.76
CA GLY A 130 26.94 18.22 12.63
C GLY A 130 26.21 18.93 11.48
N LEU A 131 25.15 18.35 10.93
CA LEU A 131 24.40 18.94 9.82
C LEU A 131 23.50 20.08 10.30
N ALA A 132 23.34 21.10 9.46
CA ALA A 132 22.48 22.23 9.77
C ALA A 132 20.99 21.82 9.86
N PRO A 133 20.19 22.43 10.75
CA PRO A 133 18.75 22.14 10.87
C PRO A 133 17.97 22.29 9.55
N SER A 134 18.38 23.24 8.70
CA SER A 134 17.79 23.44 7.37
C SER A 134 18.00 22.23 6.44
N THR A 135 19.15 21.56 6.52
CA THR A 135 19.45 20.35 5.75
C THR A 135 18.64 19.16 6.25
N ILE A 136 18.52 19.01 7.58
CA ILE A 136 17.72 17.93 8.18
C ILE A 136 16.24 18.11 7.83
N SER A 137 15.74 19.35 7.85
CA SER A 137 14.39 19.69 7.42
C SER A 137 14.15 19.34 5.95
N GLN A 138 15.12 19.62 5.06
CA GLN A 138 15.05 19.24 3.64
C GLN A 138 14.97 17.72 3.46
N ASP A 139 15.77 16.94 4.21
CA ASP A 139 15.73 15.47 4.16
C ASP A 139 14.30 14.97 4.46
N VAL A 140 13.66 15.44 5.53
CA VAL A 140 12.27 15.04 5.89
C VAL A 140 11.23 15.55 4.90
N SER A 141 11.38 16.77 4.38
CA SER A 141 10.50 17.32 3.35
C SER A 141 10.52 16.47 2.08
N TYR A 142 11.71 16.08 1.60
CA TYR A 142 11.82 15.26 0.39
C TYR A 142 11.41 13.81 0.60
N LEU A 143 11.65 13.24 1.78
CA LEU A 143 11.10 11.95 2.16
C LEU A 143 9.56 11.96 2.10
N SER A 144 8.94 13.05 2.58
CA SER A 144 7.47 13.20 2.53
C SER A 144 6.94 13.14 1.11
N VAL A 145 7.58 13.86 0.19
CA VAL A 145 7.15 13.89 -1.22
C VAL A 145 7.27 12.51 -1.87
N ALA A 146 8.30 11.73 -1.55
CA ALA A 146 8.42 10.36 -2.05
C ALA A 146 7.31 9.46 -1.47
N LEU A 147 6.99 9.58 -0.18
CA LEU A 147 5.94 8.81 0.49
C LEU A 147 4.53 9.18 0.00
N GLU A 148 4.27 10.44 -0.30
CA GLU A 148 3.01 10.90 -0.92
C GLU A 148 2.81 10.28 -2.31
N ALA A 149 3.90 10.05 -3.04
CA ALA A 149 3.88 9.39 -4.34
C ALA A 149 3.76 7.87 -4.27
N ALA A 150 4.04 7.26 -3.10
CA ALA A 150 4.07 5.81 -2.90
C ALA A 150 2.78 5.11 -3.34
N LYS A 151 1.64 5.61 -2.85
CA LYS A 151 0.33 5.04 -3.16
C LYS A 151 -0.13 5.29 -4.60
N PRO A 152 -0.17 6.53 -5.12
CA PRO A 152 -0.70 6.81 -6.46
C PRO A 152 0.20 6.33 -7.60
N LEU A 153 1.53 6.25 -7.42
CA LEU A 153 2.45 5.86 -8.50
C LEU A 153 2.88 4.40 -8.43
N PHE A 154 2.96 3.82 -7.22
CA PHE A 154 3.56 2.50 -7.01
C PHE A 154 2.63 1.51 -6.31
N GLY A 155 1.37 1.90 -6.03
CA GLY A 155 0.42 1.05 -5.32
C GLY A 155 0.81 0.74 -3.86
N ALA A 156 1.83 1.42 -3.34
CA ALA A 156 2.46 1.10 -2.05
C ALA A 156 1.91 2.00 -0.94
N PRO A 157 1.09 1.49 0.00
CA PRO A 157 0.57 2.31 1.07
C PRO A 157 1.68 2.69 2.07
N ALA A 158 1.79 3.99 2.35
CA ALA A 158 2.63 4.53 3.42
C ALA A 158 1.77 5.33 4.41
N ASN A 159 2.11 5.28 5.70
CA ASN A 159 1.40 6.04 6.73
C ASN A 159 1.93 7.49 6.81
N LEU A 160 1.21 8.43 6.20
CA LEU A 160 1.61 9.84 6.16
C LEU A 160 1.40 10.57 7.51
N ASN A 161 0.65 9.99 8.45
CA ASN A 161 0.46 10.59 9.78
C ASN A 161 1.77 10.57 10.57
N GLU A 162 2.56 9.50 10.46
CA GLU A 162 3.86 9.34 11.10
C GLU A 162 4.88 10.41 10.67
N LEU A 163 4.82 10.84 9.41
CA LEU A 163 5.62 11.97 8.91
C LEU A 163 5.20 13.29 9.55
N SER A 164 3.90 13.49 9.74
CA SER A 164 3.35 14.72 10.30
C SER A 164 3.81 14.89 11.75
N ASP A 165 3.78 13.81 12.53
CA ASP A 165 4.26 13.80 13.91
C ASP A 165 5.77 14.07 13.99
N ALA A 166 6.56 13.46 13.10
CA ALA A 166 8.00 13.73 13.02
C ALA A 166 8.31 15.19 12.67
N LYS A 167 7.54 15.81 11.76
CA LYS A 167 7.67 17.24 11.39
C LYS A 167 7.35 18.17 12.57
N VAL A 168 6.34 17.84 13.36
CA VAL A 168 5.99 18.61 14.58
C VAL A 168 7.16 18.60 15.55
N TRP A 169 7.77 17.44 15.79
CA TRP A 169 8.95 17.33 16.63
C TRP A 169 10.14 18.15 16.07
N LEU A 170 10.38 18.07 14.76
CA LEU A 170 11.44 18.84 14.08
C LEU A 170 11.27 20.35 14.23
N ARG A 171 10.03 20.85 14.13
CA ARG A 171 9.71 22.27 14.32
C ARG A 171 9.99 22.74 15.75
N ASN A 172 9.84 21.86 16.73
CA ASN A 172 10.13 22.14 18.14
C ASN A 172 11.63 21.96 18.48
N MET A 173 12.44 21.49 17.53
CA MET A 173 13.89 21.28 17.69
C MET A 173 14.72 22.50 17.29
N GLY A 174 14.07 23.56 16.78
CA GLY A 174 14.63 24.87 16.46
C GLY A 174 14.19 25.91 17.46
#